data_AF-W4QJE7-F1
#
_entry.id   AF-W4QJE7-F1
#
_cell.length_a   1.000
_cell.length_b   1.000
_cell.length_c   1.000
_cell.angle_alpha   90.00
_cell.angle_beta   90.00
_cell.angle_gamma   90.00
#
_symmetry.space_group_name_H-M   'P 1'
#
loop_
_entity.id
_entity.type
_entity.pdbx_description
1 polymer ?
#
loop_
_entity_poly.entity_id
_entity_poly.type
_entity_poly.pdbx_seq_one_letter_code
_entity_poly.pdbx_strand_id
1 'polypeptide(L)'
;MMERVVENNARVNKYYLAEIDINPKKHQTERWSWDIYISTTEDDQHYGKAHAPGRGLEVPWTQLEKPDFLAEMIDLCEQKIPCVL
;
A
#
# COMPACT_ATOMS: atom_id res chain seq x y z
N MET A 1 11.70 20.11 -24.59
CA MET A 1 10.56 19.67 -23.74
C MET A 1 11.20 19.10 -22.49
N MET A 2 11.31 19.89 -21.42
CA MET A 2 11.91 19.45 -20.17
C MET A 2 10.81 18.81 -19.33
N GLU A 3 10.88 17.49 -19.15
CA GLU A 3 10.07 16.79 -18.15
C GLU A 3 10.51 17.31 -16.79
N ARG A 4 9.60 18.02 -16.10
CA ARG A 4 9.81 18.43 -14.72
C ARG A 4 9.77 17.16 -13.89
N VAL A 5 10.94 16.67 -13.49
CA VAL A 5 11.05 15.78 -12.34
C VAL A 5 10.64 16.64 -11.14
N VAL A 6 9.39 16.51 -10.71
CA VAL A 6 8.96 17.04 -9.43
C VAL A 6 9.67 16.19 -8.39
N GLU A 7 10.86 16.63 -8.00
CA GLU A 7 11.61 16.07 -6.88
C GLU A 7 10.84 16.45 -5.61
N ASN A 8 9.74 15.74 -5.36
CA ASN A 8 8.96 15.85 -4.14
C ASN A 8 9.85 15.35 -3.01
N ASN A 9 10.35 16.30 -2.23
CA ASN A 9 11.22 16.10 -1.08
C ASN A 9 10.38 15.51 0.07
N ALA A 10 9.96 14.25 -0.09
CA ALA A 10 9.19 13.47 0.89
C ALA A 10 9.99 13.36 2.19
N ARG A 11 9.47 13.97 3.27
CA ARG A 11 10.26 14.19 4.50
C ARG A 11 10.30 13.04 5.48
N VAL A 12 9.42 12.04 5.35
CA VAL A 12 9.48 10.81 6.17
C VAL A 12 8.89 9.67 5.37
N ASN A 13 9.72 8.68 5.05
CA ASN A 13 9.26 7.41 4.48
C ASN A 13 9.22 6.37 5.60
N LYS A 14 8.02 5.96 6.01
CA LYS A 14 7.82 4.80 6.87
C LYS A 14 7.68 3.57 5.99
N TYR A 15 8.31 2.48 6.42
CA TYR A 15 8.25 1.18 5.74
C TYR A 15 7.67 0.14 6.68
N TYR A 16 6.76 -0.68 6.16
CA TYR A 16 6.12 -1.77 6.88
C TYR A 16 6.11 -3.03 6.01
N LEU A 17 6.33 -4.16 6.66
CA LEU A 17 6.04 -5.47 6.10
C LEU A 17 4.75 -5.97 6.74
N ALA A 18 3.72 -6.21 5.93
CA ALA A 18 2.42 -6.69 6.39
C ALA A 18 2.14 -8.10 5.84
N GLU A 19 1.57 -8.95 6.69
CA GLU A 19 1.05 -10.25 6.30
C GLU A 19 -0.47 -10.20 6.42
N ILE A 20 -1.17 -10.40 5.31
CA ILE A 20 -2.62 -10.35 5.20
C ILE A 20 -3.11 -11.76 4.86
N ASP A 21 -3.88 -12.34 5.76
CA ASP A 21 -4.49 -13.65 5.58
C ASP A 21 -5.90 -13.47 5.02
N ILE A 22 -6.12 -13.88 3.77
CA ILE A 22 -7.46 -14.00 3.20
C ILE A 22 -7.93 -15.44 3.30
N ASN A 23 -9.20 -15.62 3.64
CA ASN A 23 -9.81 -16.94 3.77
C ASN A 23 -10.89 -17.12 2.68
N PRO A 24 -10.50 -17.29 1.40
CA PRO A 24 -11.45 -17.34 0.29
C PRO A 24 -12.40 -18.56 0.37
N LYS A 25 -12.00 -19.66 1.02
CA LYS A 25 -12.85 -20.84 1.29
C LYS A 25 -12.51 -21.42 2.66
N LYS A 26 -13.50 -22.04 3.34
CA LYS A 26 -13.45 -22.65 4.69
C LYS A 26 -12.23 -23.55 5.01
N HIS A 27 -11.41 -23.92 4.03
CA HIS A 27 -10.29 -24.85 4.15
C HIS A 27 -8.98 -24.38 3.47
N GLN A 28 -8.93 -23.16 2.92
CA GLN A 28 -7.69 -22.61 2.33
C GLN A 28 -7.53 -21.16 2.75
N THR A 29 -6.60 -20.93 3.69
CA THR A 29 -6.08 -19.60 4.00
C THR A 29 -4.96 -19.30 3.01
N GLU A 30 -5.11 -18.25 2.23
CA GLU A 30 -4.01 -17.72 1.42
C GLU A 30 -3.39 -16.53 2.14
N ARG A 31 -2.06 -16.57 2.31
CA ARG A 31 -1.31 -15.50 2.97
C ARG A 31 -0.62 -14.64 1.92
N TRP A 32 -0.77 -13.33 2.08
CA TRP A 32 -0.19 -12.32 1.20
C TRP A 32 0.77 -11.44 1.98
N SER A 33 2.01 -11.36 1.53
CA SER A 33 3.01 -10.44 2.07
C SER A 33 3.03 -9.16 1.25
N TRP A 34 2.99 -8.02 1.93
CA TRP A 34 2.97 -6.69 1.33
C TRP A 34 4.08 -5.81 1.90
N ASP A 35 4.80 -5.15 1.00
CA ASP A 35 5.76 -4.11 1.32
C ASP A 35 5.05 -2.76 1.18
N ILE A 36 4.81 -2.08 2.30
CA ILE A 36 4.03 -0.85 2.41
C ILE A 36 4.95 0.33 2.70
N TYR A 37 4.80 1.39 1.94
CA TYR A 37 5.52 2.66 2.06
C TYR A 37 4.52 3.76 2.35
N ILE A 38 4.76 4.55 3.39
CA ILE A 38 3.97 5.75 3.72
C ILE A 38 4.91 6.94 3.74
N SER A 39 4.57 7.95 2.95
CA SER A 39 5.32 9.17 2.76
C SER A 39 4.49 10.37 3.19
N THR A 40 5.14 11.37 3.79
CA THR A 40 4.53 12.68 4.06
C THR A 40 5.21 13.75 3.20
N THR A 41 4.40 14.60 2.57
CA THR A 41 4.85 15.77 1.80
C THR A 41 5.16 16.96 2.71
N GLU A 42 5.64 18.07 2.16
CA GLU A 42 5.88 19.30 2.92
C GLU A 42 4.58 19.97 3.40
N ASP A 43 3.47 19.73 2.71
CA ASP A 43 2.14 20.26 3.02
C ASP A 43 1.34 19.36 3.98
N ASP A 44 2.02 18.48 4.75
CA ASP A 44 1.43 17.47 5.64
C ASP A 44 0.43 16.52 4.96
N GLN A 45 0.48 16.39 3.62
CA GLN A 45 -0.30 15.37 2.91
C GLN A 45 0.41 14.03 2.98
N HIS A 46 -0.35 12.98 3.27
CA HIS A 46 0.15 11.61 3.40
C HIS A 46 -0.20 10.79 2.17
N TYR A 47 0.78 10.03 1.69
CA TYR A 47 0.62 9.13 0.55
C TYR A 47 1.13 7.74 0.91
N GLY A 48 0.40 6.73 0.47
CA GLY A 48 0.76 5.33 0.65
C GLY A 48 0.97 4.61 -0.67
N LYS A 49 1.95 3.72 -0.74
CA LYS A 49 2.19 2.79 -1.85
C LYS A 49 2.42 1.40 -1.26
N ALA A 50 1.93 0.37 -1.93
CA ALA A 50 2.22 -1.00 -1.54
C ALA A 50 2.46 -1.89 -2.75
N HIS A 51 3.23 -2.96 -2.56
CA HIS A 51 3.34 -4.02 -3.55
C HIS A 51 3.44 -5.38 -2.88
N ALA A 52 2.93 -6.41 -3.55
CA ALA A 52 2.98 -7.80 -3.10
C ALA A 52 4.07 -8.55 -3.88
N PRO A 53 5.27 -8.78 -3.30
CA PRO A 53 6.37 -9.43 -3.97
C PRO A 53 5.98 -10.81 -4.51
N GLY A 54 6.38 -11.12 -5.74
CA GLY A 54 6.11 -12.41 -6.38
C GLY A 54 4.65 -12.64 -6.82
N ARG A 55 3.74 -11.69 -6.54
CA ARG A 55 2.32 -11.77 -6.94
C ARG A 55 1.92 -10.78 -8.02
N GLY A 56 2.73 -9.75 -8.27
CA GLY A 56 2.48 -8.76 -9.31
C GLY A 56 1.32 -7.80 -9.02
N LEU A 57 0.89 -7.70 -7.75
CA LEU A 57 -0.10 -6.71 -7.33
C LEU A 57 0.57 -5.49 -6.72
N GLU A 58 -0.01 -4.32 -6.98
CA GLU A 58 0.40 -3.06 -6.40
C GLU A 58 -0.79 -2.16 -6.04
N VAL A 59 -0.58 -1.36 -5.01
CA VAL A 59 -1.34 -0.14 -4.71
C VAL A 59 -0.40 1.02 -5.11
N PRO A 60 -0.74 1.80 -6.16
CA PRO A 60 0.08 2.96 -6.54
C PRO A 60 0.05 4.02 -5.43
N TRP A 61 0.92 5.03 -5.51
CA TRP A 61 0.89 6.16 -4.58
C TRP A 61 -0.52 6.77 -4.53
N THR A 62 -1.17 6.60 -3.38
CA THR A 62 -2.56 6.98 -3.13
C THR A 62 -2.58 7.90 -1.92
N GLN A 63 -3.31 9.01 -2.00
CA GLN A 63 -3.47 9.93 -0.88
C GLN A 63 -4.25 9.22 0.24
N LEU A 64 -3.76 9.35 1.48
CA LEU A 64 -4.36 8.74 2.66
C LEU A 64 -5.13 9.80 3.44
N GLU A 65 -6.36 9.47 3.81
CA GLU A 65 -7.28 10.43 4.43
C GLU A 65 -7.72 10.00 5.85
N LYS A 66 -7.47 8.74 6.22
CA LYS A 66 -7.85 8.22 7.55
C LYS A 66 -6.79 8.57 8.60
N PRO A 67 -7.18 8.67 9.88
CA PRO A 67 -6.23 8.91 10.98
C PRO A 67 -5.16 7.82 11.15
N ASP A 68 -5.49 6.58 10.77
CA ASP A 68 -4.57 5.44 10.79
C ASP A 68 -4.18 5.06 9.36
N PHE A 69 -3.06 5.63 8.92
CA PHE A 69 -2.51 5.43 7.57
C PHE A 69 -2.13 3.98 7.28
N LEU A 70 -1.68 3.24 8.30
CA LEU A 70 -1.30 1.84 8.11
C LEU A 70 -2.55 0.97 7.93
N ALA A 71 -3.56 1.17 8.77
CA ALA A 71 -4.83 0.48 8.63
C ALA A 71 -5.49 0.77 7.27
N GLU A 72 -5.48 2.04 6.83
CA GLU A 72 -5.98 2.40 5.50
C GLU A 72 -5.22 1.70 4.37
N MET A 73 -3.89 1.60 4.47
CA MET A 73 -3.09 0.88 3.50
C MET A 73 -3.37 -0.63 3.50
N ILE A 74 -3.63 -1.24 4.66
CA ILE A 74 -4.03 -2.64 4.75
C ILE A 74 -5.37 -2.86 4.04
N ASP A 75 -6.36 -2.01 4.28
CA ASP A 75 -7.67 -2.06 3.60
C ASP A 75 -7.51 -1.98 2.06
N LEU A 76 -6.62 -1.10 1.58
CA LEU A 76 -6.34 -0.96 0.14
C LEU A 76 -5.64 -2.19 -0.43
N CYS A 77 -4.73 -2.81 0.32
CA CYS A 77 -4.07 -4.05 -0.07
C CYS A 77 -5.07 -5.21 -0.17
N GLU A 78 -5.96 -5.36 0.81
CA GLU A 78 -7.03 -6.37 0.80
C GLU A 78 -7.93 -6.27 -0.43
N GLN A 79 -8.30 -5.04 -0.82
CA GLN A 79 -9.12 -4.79 -2.02
C GLN A 79 -8.43 -5.17 -3.34
N LYS A 80 -7.09 -5.21 -3.37
CA LYS A 80 -6.33 -5.66 -4.55
C LYS A 80 -6.25 -7.18 -4.65
N ILE A 81 -6.36 -7.88 -3.53
CA ILE A 81 -6.25 -9.33 -3.51
C ILE A 81 -7.44 -9.93 -4.29
N PRO A 82 -7.19 -10.75 -5.33
CA PRO A 82 -8.26 -11.33 -6.11
C PRO A 82 -9.06 -12.31 -5.24
N CYS A 83 -10.34 -12.00 -5.01
CA CYS A 83 -11.27 -12.96 -4.43
C CYS A 83 -11.58 -14.03 -5.48
N VAL A 84 -11.04 -15.23 -5.30
CA VAL A 84 -11.35 -16.38 -6.16
C VAL A 84 -12.75 -16.89 -5.79
N LEU A 85 -13.79 -16.34 -6.41
CA LEU A 85 -15.17 -16.86 -6.34
C LEU A 85 -15.24 -18.24 -7.02
#